data_AF-A0A5N7BTX6-F1
#
_entry.id   AF-A0A5N7BTX6-F1
#
_cell.length_a   1.000
_cell.length_b   1.000
_cell.length_c   1.000
_cell.angle_alpha   90.00
_cell.angle_beta   90.00
_cell.angle_gamma   90.00
#
_symmetry.space_group_name_H-M   'P 1'
#
loop_
_entity.id
_entity.type
_entity.pdbx_description
1 polymer ?
#
loop_
_entity_poly.entity_id
_entity_poly.type
_entity_poly.pdbx_seq_one_letter_code
_entity_poly.pdbx_strand_id
1 'polypeptide(L)'
;MQFYPKARQRRLSISNPAVRRSRLQFLKLAGLNFALLQLLFLALFSYLFGSLFRQTDHVHNINVVFVDYDGGLIGTAVRQAYQQLEGEGFPTLIERTPQQFESPTTLQSAVCNVDYWAALYTTPNASDRLATALTGGDAASYNQSDVLIYIWNEARYSTVADSAIASNLDSLSQTARVAYYQLNGTGALQALPRTDVAAVEVFTSPWTLTAVDIQPTIQGSRLIYNTLVFILILIQDFFFLGTVNGLYAQLNLWMKLSPKRMVTFRLLLSAAYTFVGSLCAAGSIWAFRKGWHVNGNQFVLTWMAIWLFGHLNFLTLDVFTVWLPPPFVPMALITWIVLNVTSILLPFELSPAFYQWAYALPAHALYQILIDIWSGGCNPQLGYALPVLFAYELSSLTLSCIGVYRRSHLAFVANEGEEKKLQECIAATLAEKDEPAVLEKSTPRREDEAGEGAAPTDEEGTLESGVPMRRLRTIPTSTERQELVDRITRETSRLRRERTVERGPKFDLVGE
;
A
#
# COMPACT_ATOMS: atom_id res chain seq x y z
N MET A 1 44.00 -10.10 -12.94
CA MET A 1 43.33 -10.31 -11.63
C MET A 1 42.22 -11.35 -11.79
N GLN A 2 42.06 -12.28 -10.85
CA GLN A 2 40.88 -13.17 -10.84
C GLN A 2 39.78 -12.55 -9.98
N PHE A 3 38.68 -12.12 -10.60
CA PHE A 3 37.51 -11.63 -9.87
C PHE A 3 36.86 -12.78 -9.06
N TYR A 4 36.62 -12.53 -7.77
CA TYR A 4 35.98 -13.45 -6.81
C TYR A 4 36.62 -14.87 -6.74
N PRO A 5 37.90 -15.02 -6.32
CA PRO A 5 38.60 -16.30 -6.35
C PRO A 5 37.93 -17.41 -5.51
N LYS A 6 37.30 -17.05 -4.38
CA LYS A 6 36.53 -18.00 -3.54
C LYS A 6 35.32 -18.62 -4.27
N ALA A 7 34.79 -17.99 -5.32
CA ALA A 7 33.70 -18.57 -6.10
C ALA A 7 34.13 -19.81 -6.89
N ARG A 8 35.43 -19.88 -7.28
CA ARG A 8 36.01 -20.88 -8.20
C ARG A 8 36.71 -22.06 -7.51
N GLN A 9 36.64 -22.17 -6.18
CA GLN A 9 37.09 -23.38 -5.47
C GLN A 9 36.31 -24.62 -5.94
N ARG A 10 36.89 -25.82 -5.82
CA ARG A 10 36.27 -27.09 -6.27
C ARG A 10 34.89 -27.31 -5.62
N ARG A 11 33.82 -26.99 -6.35
CA ARG A 11 32.44 -27.32 -5.98
C ARG A 11 32.07 -28.69 -6.52
N LEU A 12 31.14 -29.38 -5.86
CA LEU A 12 30.57 -30.63 -6.34
C LEU A 12 29.83 -30.39 -7.68
N SER A 13 30.05 -31.28 -8.65
CA SER A 13 29.33 -31.24 -9.94
C SER A 13 27.82 -31.44 -9.74
N ILE A 14 27.01 -30.85 -10.62
CA ILE A 14 25.54 -30.94 -10.63
C ILE A 14 25.05 -32.40 -10.66
N SER A 15 25.82 -33.30 -11.26
CA SER A 15 25.50 -34.73 -11.37
C SER A 15 25.93 -35.56 -10.16
N ASN A 16 26.59 -34.97 -9.16
CA ASN A 16 27.05 -35.69 -7.97
C ASN A 16 25.83 -36.12 -7.09
N PRO A 17 25.75 -37.40 -6.66
CA PRO A 17 24.61 -37.89 -5.88
C PRO A 17 24.36 -37.13 -4.58
N ALA A 18 25.40 -36.58 -3.93
CA ALA A 18 25.25 -35.77 -2.72
C ALA A 18 24.40 -34.50 -2.93
N VAL A 19 24.36 -33.97 -4.15
CA VAL A 19 23.60 -32.75 -4.50
C VAL A 19 22.22 -33.09 -5.10
N ARG A 20 22.00 -34.34 -5.55
CA ARG A 20 20.74 -34.78 -6.20
C ARG A 20 19.52 -34.59 -5.31
N ARG A 21 19.62 -34.90 -4.01
CA ARG A 21 18.52 -34.73 -3.03
C ARG A 21 18.15 -33.25 -2.87
N SER A 22 19.14 -32.39 -2.66
CA SER A 22 18.94 -30.94 -2.49
C SER A 22 18.42 -30.28 -3.76
N ARG A 23 18.85 -30.72 -4.95
CA ARG A 23 18.29 -30.27 -6.24
C ARG A 23 16.81 -30.60 -6.38
N LEU A 24 16.39 -31.82 -6.03
CA LEU A 24 14.99 -32.23 -6.13
C LEU A 24 14.11 -31.48 -5.12
N GLN A 25 14.63 -31.27 -3.90
CA GLN A 25 13.96 -30.43 -2.89
C GLN A 25 13.83 -28.97 -3.35
N PHE A 26 14.90 -28.39 -3.90
CA PHE A 26 14.88 -27.04 -4.48
C PHE A 26 13.83 -26.92 -5.60
N LEU A 27 13.84 -27.83 -6.58
CA LEU A 27 12.86 -27.83 -7.68
C LEU A 27 11.42 -27.98 -7.17
N LYS A 28 11.18 -28.84 -6.18
CA LYS A 28 9.86 -29.00 -5.55
C LYS A 28 9.40 -27.72 -4.85
N LEU A 29 10.28 -27.09 -4.06
CA LEU A 29 9.95 -25.86 -3.33
C LEU A 29 9.82 -24.65 -4.26
N ALA A 30 10.66 -24.53 -5.29
CA ALA A 30 10.58 -23.48 -6.30
C ALA A 30 9.31 -23.62 -7.15
N GLY A 31 8.98 -24.83 -7.61
CA GLY A 31 7.74 -25.10 -8.34
C GLY A 31 6.49 -24.82 -7.52
N LEU A 32 6.49 -25.15 -6.22
CA LEU A 32 5.40 -24.82 -5.30
C LEU A 32 5.23 -23.30 -5.14
N ASN A 33 6.32 -22.57 -4.86
CA ASN A 33 6.26 -21.11 -4.72
C ASN A 33 5.88 -20.40 -6.04
N PHE A 34 6.34 -20.92 -7.18
CA PHE A 34 5.93 -20.44 -8.50
C PHE A 34 4.41 -20.59 -8.70
N ALA A 35 3.86 -21.78 -8.45
CA ALA A 35 2.42 -22.02 -8.57
C ALA A 35 1.61 -21.13 -7.61
N LEU A 36 2.04 -21.01 -6.35
CA LEU A 36 1.37 -20.15 -5.36
C LEU A 36 1.41 -18.66 -5.77
N LEU A 37 2.53 -18.16 -6.27
CA LEU A 37 2.64 -16.78 -6.75
C LEU A 37 1.76 -16.53 -7.99
N GLN A 38 1.74 -17.44 -8.96
CA GLN A 38 0.91 -17.24 -10.15
C GLN A 38 -0.60 -17.31 -9.83
N LEU A 39 -1.02 -18.21 -8.92
CA LEU A 39 -2.40 -18.25 -8.43
C LEU A 39 -2.75 -16.99 -7.63
N LEU A 40 -1.82 -16.47 -6.82
CA LEU A 40 -2.02 -15.22 -6.09
C LEU A 40 -2.18 -14.04 -7.04
N PHE A 41 -1.27 -13.83 -7.99
CA PHE A 41 -1.37 -12.74 -8.95
C PHE A 41 -2.61 -12.87 -9.83
N LEU A 42 -3.00 -14.08 -10.24
CA LEU A 42 -4.26 -14.31 -10.93
C LEU A 42 -5.46 -13.85 -10.09
N ALA A 43 -5.52 -14.24 -8.81
CA ALA A 43 -6.59 -13.81 -7.90
C ALA A 43 -6.60 -12.29 -7.68
N LEU A 44 -5.44 -11.64 -7.55
CA LEU A 44 -5.30 -10.19 -7.38
C LEU A 44 -5.73 -9.43 -8.66
N PHE A 45 -5.37 -9.92 -9.85
CA PHE A 45 -5.86 -9.37 -11.12
C PHE A 45 -7.37 -9.58 -11.28
N SER A 46 -7.90 -10.76 -10.95
CA SER A 46 -9.34 -11.02 -10.98
C SER A 46 -10.12 -10.12 -10.01
N TYR A 47 -9.56 -9.84 -8.83
CA TYR A 47 -10.14 -8.90 -7.86
C TYR A 47 -10.13 -7.46 -8.41
N LEU A 48 -8.98 -7.00 -8.90
CA LEU A 48 -8.79 -5.64 -9.43
C LEU A 48 -9.65 -5.36 -10.67
N PHE A 49 -9.65 -6.25 -11.66
CA PHE A 49 -10.48 -6.06 -12.87
C PHE A 49 -11.95 -6.35 -12.60
N GLY A 50 -12.26 -7.25 -11.67
CA GLY A 50 -13.63 -7.57 -11.28
C GLY A 50 -14.33 -6.42 -10.55
N SER A 51 -13.61 -5.59 -9.78
CA SER A 51 -14.20 -4.41 -9.13
C SER A 51 -14.50 -3.27 -10.10
N LEU A 52 -13.80 -3.24 -11.24
CA LEU A 52 -13.99 -2.27 -12.34
C LEU A 52 -14.94 -2.81 -13.44
N PHE A 53 -15.40 -4.05 -13.31
CA PHE A 53 -16.16 -4.73 -14.34
C PHE A 53 -17.56 -4.13 -14.49
N ARG A 54 -17.94 -3.84 -15.74
CA ARG A 54 -19.21 -3.17 -16.10
C ARG A 54 -19.45 -1.83 -15.40
N GLN A 55 -18.39 -1.07 -15.10
CA GLN A 55 -18.53 0.29 -14.51
C GLN A 55 -19.47 1.21 -15.30
N THR A 56 -19.51 1.05 -16.63
CA THR A 56 -20.41 1.78 -17.55
C THR A 56 -21.87 1.43 -17.32
N ASP A 57 -22.16 0.19 -16.97
CA ASP A 57 -23.53 -0.34 -16.92
C ASP A 57 -24.16 -0.10 -15.54
N HIS A 58 -23.33 0.31 -14.56
CA HIS A 58 -23.75 0.75 -13.23
C HIS A 58 -23.88 2.28 -13.12
N VAL A 59 -23.71 3.05 -14.21
CA VAL A 59 -23.79 4.53 -14.16
C VAL A 59 -25.17 5.01 -13.69
N HIS A 60 -26.23 4.25 -13.95
CA HIS A 60 -27.56 4.48 -13.37
C HIS A 60 -27.58 4.57 -11.83
N ASN A 61 -26.65 3.96 -11.10
CA ASN A 61 -26.56 4.10 -9.63
C ASN A 61 -26.09 5.49 -9.18
N ILE A 62 -25.58 6.33 -10.09
CA ILE A 62 -25.24 7.73 -9.82
C ILE A 62 -26.53 8.56 -9.88
N ASN A 63 -27.02 8.94 -8.71
CA ASN A 63 -28.22 9.75 -8.57
C ASN A 63 -27.92 11.26 -8.72
N VAL A 64 -28.59 11.91 -9.66
CA VAL A 64 -28.58 13.36 -9.85
C VAL A 64 -29.97 13.90 -9.54
N VAL A 65 -30.09 14.89 -8.64
CA VAL A 65 -31.40 15.51 -8.37
C VAL A 65 -31.74 16.54 -9.45
N PHE A 66 -32.98 16.56 -9.94
CA PHE A 66 -33.48 17.59 -10.86
C PHE A 66 -34.57 18.42 -10.17
N VAL A 67 -34.47 19.76 -10.23
CA VAL A 67 -35.51 20.67 -9.75
C VAL A 67 -35.86 21.68 -10.84
N ASP A 68 -37.13 21.69 -11.22
CA ASP A 68 -37.66 22.62 -12.21
C ASP A 68 -38.29 23.85 -11.50
N TYR A 69 -37.52 24.93 -11.34
CA TYR A 69 -38.05 26.18 -10.78
C TYR A 69 -38.78 27.04 -11.83
N ASP A 70 -38.60 26.74 -13.11
CA ASP A 70 -39.28 27.37 -14.23
C ASP A 70 -40.71 26.82 -14.43
N GLY A 71 -40.87 25.50 -14.36
CA GLY A 71 -42.15 24.82 -14.60
C GLY A 71 -42.63 24.89 -16.06
N GLY A 72 -41.77 25.35 -16.97
CA GLY A 72 -42.12 25.69 -18.35
C GLY A 72 -41.64 24.68 -19.41
N LEU A 73 -41.47 25.20 -20.62
CA LEU A 73 -41.04 24.42 -21.79
C LEU A 73 -39.61 23.90 -21.66
N ILE A 74 -38.71 24.64 -21.00
CA ILE A 74 -37.31 24.21 -20.81
C ILE A 74 -37.25 23.00 -19.87
N GLY A 75 -37.94 23.04 -18.73
CA GLY A 75 -38.05 21.88 -17.84
C GLY A 75 -38.73 20.68 -18.51
N THR A 76 -39.76 20.92 -19.33
CA THR A 76 -40.40 19.86 -20.13
C THR A 76 -39.44 19.24 -21.15
N ALA A 77 -38.62 20.05 -21.81
CA ALA A 77 -37.60 19.58 -22.76
C ALA A 77 -36.50 18.75 -22.06
N VAL A 78 -36.09 19.11 -20.83
CA VAL A 78 -35.16 18.31 -20.02
C VAL A 78 -35.77 16.94 -19.69
N ARG A 79 -37.05 16.88 -19.28
CA ARG A 79 -37.75 15.61 -19.01
C ARG A 79 -37.83 14.73 -20.27
N GLN A 80 -38.18 15.30 -21.42
CA GLN A 80 -38.24 14.57 -22.69
C GLN A 80 -36.84 14.11 -23.18
N ALA A 81 -35.79 14.87 -22.90
CA ALA A 81 -34.42 14.48 -23.20
C ALA A 81 -33.92 13.34 -22.29
N TYR A 82 -34.24 13.38 -20.99
CA TYR A 82 -33.91 12.29 -20.07
C TYR A 82 -34.59 10.98 -20.50
N GLN A 83 -35.87 11.01 -20.89
CA GLN A 83 -36.58 9.84 -21.44
C GLN A 83 -35.94 9.21 -22.70
N GLN A 84 -35.09 9.94 -23.43
CA GLN A 84 -34.35 9.43 -24.59
C GLN A 84 -32.96 8.90 -24.23
N LEU A 85 -32.40 9.31 -23.08
CA LEU A 85 -31.05 8.99 -22.63
C LEU A 85 -31.01 7.98 -21.48
N GLU A 86 -32.14 7.77 -20.78
CA GLU A 86 -32.26 6.85 -19.66
C GLU A 86 -31.87 5.41 -20.04
N GLY A 87 -31.01 4.81 -19.22
CA GLY A 87 -30.51 3.45 -19.41
C GLY A 87 -29.32 3.15 -18.49
N GLU A 88 -28.77 1.94 -18.59
CA GLU A 88 -27.66 1.46 -17.72
C GLU A 88 -26.45 2.43 -17.70
N GLY A 89 -26.18 3.09 -18.84
CA GLY A 89 -25.06 4.00 -19.07
C GLY A 89 -25.25 5.47 -18.69
N PHE A 90 -26.41 5.86 -18.15
CA PHE A 90 -26.74 7.27 -17.86
C PHE A 90 -27.17 7.43 -16.39
N PRO A 91 -26.75 8.51 -15.68
CA PRO A 91 -27.08 8.70 -14.27
C PRO A 91 -28.60 8.87 -14.06
N THR A 92 -29.15 8.26 -13.02
CA THR A 92 -30.58 8.39 -12.72
C THR A 92 -30.92 9.82 -12.30
N LEU A 93 -31.84 10.45 -13.04
CA LEU A 93 -32.30 11.81 -12.79
C LEU A 93 -33.56 11.78 -11.91
N ILE A 94 -33.39 12.16 -10.64
CA ILE A 94 -34.46 12.13 -9.63
C ILE A 94 -35.12 13.50 -9.55
N GLU A 95 -36.29 13.65 -10.17
CA GLU A 95 -37.06 14.90 -10.10
C GLU A 95 -37.63 15.14 -8.69
N ARG A 96 -37.48 16.37 -8.19
CA ARG A 96 -37.95 16.84 -6.87
C ARG A 96 -38.64 18.19 -7.02
N THR A 97 -39.61 18.47 -6.15
CA THR A 97 -40.37 19.73 -6.23
C THR A 97 -39.57 20.92 -5.68
N PRO A 98 -39.79 22.14 -6.21
CA PRO A 98 -39.22 23.36 -5.63
C PRO A 98 -39.55 23.60 -4.15
N GLN A 99 -40.60 22.98 -3.59
CA GLN A 99 -40.91 23.08 -2.16
C GLN A 99 -39.94 22.29 -1.28
N GLN A 100 -39.33 21.22 -1.81
CA GLN A 100 -38.31 20.45 -1.07
C GLN A 100 -36.96 21.15 -1.07
N PHE A 101 -36.69 21.96 -2.11
CA PHE A 101 -35.45 22.68 -2.31
C PHE A 101 -35.76 24.13 -2.68
N GLU A 102 -36.13 24.96 -1.71
CA GLU A 102 -36.59 26.34 -1.97
C GLU A 102 -35.51 27.23 -2.60
N SER A 103 -34.22 26.88 -2.48
CA SER A 103 -33.10 27.65 -3.02
C SER A 103 -31.98 26.78 -3.60
N PRO A 104 -31.20 27.28 -4.57
CA PRO A 104 -29.98 26.62 -5.06
C PRO A 104 -28.95 26.31 -3.96
N THR A 105 -28.94 27.06 -2.85
CA THR A 105 -28.07 26.76 -1.70
C THR A 105 -28.49 25.48 -0.97
N THR A 106 -29.78 25.15 -0.89
CA THR A 106 -30.22 23.85 -0.35
C THR A 106 -29.84 22.68 -1.25
N LEU A 107 -29.88 22.87 -2.59
CA LEU A 107 -29.35 21.89 -3.55
C LEU A 107 -27.84 21.70 -3.39
N GLN A 108 -27.09 22.79 -3.25
CA GLN A 108 -25.64 22.74 -2.98
C GLN A 108 -25.35 21.98 -1.68
N SER A 109 -26.13 22.20 -0.62
CA SER A 109 -25.99 21.43 0.63
C SER A 109 -26.28 19.94 0.45
N ALA A 110 -27.27 19.54 -0.35
CA ALA A 110 -27.55 18.12 -0.60
C ALA A 110 -26.42 17.42 -1.38
N VAL A 111 -25.80 18.11 -2.36
CA VAL A 111 -24.62 17.60 -3.07
C VAL A 111 -23.39 17.56 -2.13
N CYS A 112 -23.20 18.59 -1.31
CA CYS A 112 -22.14 18.68 -0.30
C CYS A 112 -22.26 17.57 0.77
N ASN A 113 -23.48 17.20 1.15
CA ASN A 113 -23.79 16.14 2.11
C ASN A 113 -23.73 14.72 1.52
N VAL A 114 -23.43 14.56 0.22
CA VAL A 114 -23.32 13.26 -0.47
C VAL A 114 -24.66 12.55 -0.69
N ASP A 115 -25.80 13.23 -0.46
CA ASP A 115 -27.15 12.71 -0.73
C ASP A 115 -27.37 12.45 -2.24
N TYR A 116 -26.77 13.30 -3.08
CA TYR A 116 -26.77 13.20 -4.54
C TYR A 116 -25.36 13.47 -5.07
N TRP A 117 -25.04 12.93 -6.25
CA TRP A 117 -23.75 13.16 -6.91
C TRP A 117 -23.67 14.53 -7.59
N ALA A 118 -24.80 15.02 -8.09
CA ALA A 118 -24.99 16.37 -8.59
C ALA A 118 -26.45 16.81 -8.44
N ALA A 119 -26.69 18.10 -8.62
CA ALA A 119 -28.02 18.70 -8.76
C ALA A 119 -28.11 19.45 -10.08
N LEU A 120 -29.18 19.27 -10.85
CA LEU A 120 -29.50 20.02 -12.06
C LEU A 120 -30.75 20.86 -11.77
N TYR A 121 -30.78 22.13 -12.19
CA TYR A 121 -31.97 22.95 -12.06
C TYR A 121 -32.17 23.95 -13.20
N THR A 122 -33.44 24.22 -13.50
CA THR A 122 -33.86 25.35 -14.36
C THR A 122 -33.99 26.60 -13.50
N THR A 123 -33.61 27.77 -13.98
CA THR A 123 -33.81 29.02 -13.22
C THR A 123 -35.27 29.50 -13.32
N PRO A 124 -35.83 30.19 -12.30
CA PRO A 124 -37.23 30.65 -12.36
C PRO A 124 -37.49 31.55 -13.57
N ASN A 125 -38.63 31.41 -14.24
CA ASN A 125 -39.03 32.17 -15.43
C ASN A 125 -38.04 32.09 -16.63
N ALA A 126 -37.23 31.04 -16.73
CA ALA A 126 -36.31 30.85 -17.84
C ALA A 126 -37.01 30.68 -19.20
N SER A 127 -38.14 29.96 -19.25
CA SER A 127 -38.93 29.79 -20.48
C SER A 127 -39.49 31.13 -20.97
N ASP A 128 -40.00 31.97 -20.07
CA ASP A 128 -40.56 33.28 -20.42
C ASP A 128 -39.48 34.28 -20.85
N ARG A 129 -38.31 34.27 -20.19
CA ARG A 129 -37.14 35.06 -20.65
C ARG A 129 -36.69 34.64 -22.05
N LEU A 130 -36.62 33.34 -22.31
CA LEU A 130 -36.27 32.81 -23.63
C LEU A 130 -37.31 33.21 -24.69
N ALA A 131 -38.60 33.03 -24.40
CA ALA A 131 -39.68 33.42 -25.30
C ALA A 131 -39.66 34.92 -25.64
N THR A 132 -39.35 35.77 -24.64
CA THR A 132 -39.22 37.22 -24.83
C THR A 132 -38.01 37.55 -25.71
N ALA A 133 -36.83 36.99 -25.40
CA ALA A 133 -35.61 37.20 -26.17
C ALA A 133 -35.75 36.74 -27.64
N LEU A 134 -36.52 35.68 -27.91
CA LEU A 134 -36.81 35.22 -29.27
C LEU A 134 -37.67 36.21 -30.09
N THR A 135 -38.43 37.10 -29.44
CA THR A 135 -39.15 38.20 -30.12
C THR A 135 -38.28 39.43 -30.42
N GLY A 136 -36.98 39.37 -30.06
CA GLY A 136 -36.04 40.49 -30.21
C GLY A 136 -36.09 41.48 -29.05
N GLY A 137 -35.50 42.66 -29.28
CA GLY A 137 -35.52 43.78 -28.32
C GLY A 137 -34.58 43.55 -27.13
N ASP A 138 -34.97 42.69 -26.19
CA ASP A 138 -34.15 42.26 -25.06
C ASP A 138 -33.20 41.08 -25.39
N ALA A 139 -33.18 40.63 -26.65
CA ALA A 139 -32.29 39.56 -27.10
C ALA A 139 -30.80 39.81 -26.80
N ALA A 140 -30.36 41.07 -26.86
CA ALA A 140 -28.97 41.46 -26.59
C ALA A 140 -28.62 41.50 -25.08
N SER A 141 -29.61 41.44 -24.18
CA SER A 141 -29.42 41.38 -22.72
C SER A 141 -29.69 39.99 -22.14
N TYR A 142 -30.12 39.03 -22.97
CA TYR A 142 -30.45 37.68 -22.57
C TYR A 142 -29.22 36.87 -22.13
N ASN A 143 -29.22 36.40 -20.88
CA ASN A 143 -28.14 35.60 -20.32
C ASN A 143 -28.37 34.09 -20.57
N GLN A 144 -27.73 33.56 -21.62
CA GLN A 144 -27.78 32.14 -21.98
C GLN A 144 -27.27 31.19 -20.87
N SER A 145 -26.45 31.68 -19.94
CA SER A 145 -25.86 30.91 -18.84
C SER A 145 -26.77 30.82 -17.60
N ASP A 146 -27.80 31.66 -17.50
CA ASP A 146 -28.74 31.73 -16.36
C ASP A 146 -30.06 31.03 -16.70
N VAL A 147 -29.98 29.80 -17.18
CA VAL A 147 -31.12 29.01 -17.68
C VAL A 147 -31.10 27.58 -17.12
N LEU A 148 -30.05 26.82 -17.43
CA LEU A 148 -29.86 25.45 -16.99
C LEU A 148 -28.50 25.35 -16.30
N ILE A 149 -28.53 25.06 -15.00
CA ILE A 149 -27.36 25.11 -14.12
C ILE A 149 -27.25 23.77 -13.40
N TYR A 150 -26.03 23.25 -13.25
CA TYR A 150 -25.77 22.08 -12.42
C TYR A 150 -24.73 22.35 -11.34
N ILE A 151 -24.95 21.79 -10.16
CA ILE A 151 -24.07 21.83 -9.00
C ILE A 151 -23.46 20.45 -8.80
N TRP A 152 -22.14 20.37 -8.64
CA TRP A 152 -21.39 19.12 -8.49
C TRP A 152 -20.11 19.36 -7.67
N ASN A 153 -19.39 18.30 -7.32
CA ASN A 153 -18.13 18.38 -6.57
C ASN A 153 -17.03 17.60 -7.31
N GLU A 154 -16.21 18.29 -8.10
CA GLU A 154 -15.15 17.65 -8.91
C GLU A 154 -14.12 16.91 -8.04
N ALA A 155 -13.94 17.30 -6.78
CA ALA A 155 -13.03 16.60 -5.86
C ALA A 155 -13.47 15.16 -5.53
N ARG A 156 -14.76 14.83 -5.61
CA ARG A 156 -15.29 13.49 -5.34
C ARG A 156 -15.07 12.57 -6.55
N TYR A 157 -14.03 11.74 -6.51
CA TYR A 157 -13.68 10.81 -7.59
C TYR A 157 -13.60 11.49 -8.98
N SER A 158 -12.86 12.61 -9.09
CA SER A 158 -12.76 13.46 -10.30
C SER A 158 -12.92 12.77 -11.65
N THR A 159 -12.16 11.72 -11.98
CA THR A 159 -12.26 11.01 -13.27
C THR A 159 -13.63 10.39 -13.56
N VAL A 160 -14.36 10.01 -12.52
CA VAL A 160 -15.75 9.54 -12.60
C VAL A 160 -16.72 10.71 -12.63
N ALA A 161 -16.49 11.78 -11.87
CA ALA A 161 -17.30 12.99 -11.95
C ALA A 161 -17.25 13.60 -13.37
N ASP A 162 -16.05 13.72 -13.95
CA ASP A 162 -15.80 14.24 -15.31
C ASP A 162 -16.61 13.44 -16.37
N SER A 163 -16.60 12.11 -16.27
CA SER A 163 -17.19 11.22 -17.29
C SER A 163 -18.66 10.87 -17.05
N ALA A 164 -19.05 10.57 -15.82
CA ALA A 164 -20.39 10.11 -15.47
C ALA A 164 -21.37 11.25 -15.13
N ILE A 165 -20.87 12.44 -14.77
CA ILE A 165 -21.68 13.62 -14.45
C ILE A 165 -21.52 14.67 -15.54
N ALA A 166 -20.36 15.32 -15.65
CA ALA A 166 -20.20 16.50 -16.51
C ALA A 166 -20.48 16.20 -17.99
N SER A 167 -19.88 15.12 -18.54
CA SER A 167 -20.13 14.71 -19.93
C SER A 167 -21.57 14.25 -20.18
N ASN A 168 -22.23 13.63 -19.19
CA ASN A 168 -23.61 13.17 -19.32
C ASN A 168 -24.63 14.31 -19.20
N LEU A 169 -24.38 15.28 -18.33
CA LEU A 169 -25.23 16.47 -18.20
C LEU A 169 -25.09 17.42 -19.39
N ASP A 170 -23.91 17.55 -20.00
CA ASP A 170 -23.78 18.26 -21.29
C ASP A 170 -24.59 17.55 -22.39
N SER A 171 -24.44 16.23 -22.54
CA SER A 171 -25.26 15.43 -23.46
C SER A 171 -26.77 15.63 -23.24
N LEU A 172 -27.23 15.60 -21.99
CA LEU A 172 -28.61 15.91 -21.61
C LEU A 172 -29.04 17.32 -22.00
N SER A 173 -28.18 18.33 -21.79
CA SER A 173 -28.46 19.71 -22.19
C SER A 173 -28.57 19.86 -23.70
N GLN A 174 -27.68 19.23 -24.48
CA GLN A 174 -27.77 19.24 -25.94
C GLN A 174 -29.03 18.53 -26.46
N THR A 175 -29.38 17.36 -25.89
CA THR A 175 -30.62 16.64 -26.22
C THR A 175 -31.86 17.45 -25.79
N ALA A 176 -31.81 18.17 -24.67
CA ALA A 176 -32.87 19.08 -24.23
C ALA A 176 -33.05 20.27 -25.18
N ARG A 177 -31.97 20.83 -25.77
CA ARG A 177 -32.07 21.84 -26.84
C ARG A 177 -32.82 21.27 -28.05
N VAL A 178 -32.52 20.03 -28.46
CA VAL A 178 -33.23 19.34 -29.56
C VAL A 178 -34.71 19.11 -29.20
N ALA A 179 -35.02 18.64 -27.99
CA ALA A 179 -36.39 18.44 -27.52
C ALA A 179 -37.18 19.77 -27.47
N TYR A 180 -36.56 20.87 -27.04
CA TYR A 180 -37.18 22.20 -27.07
C TYR A 180 -37.58 22.63 -28.49
N TYR A 181 -36.72 22.40 -29.50
CA TYR A 181 -37.09 22.68 -30.89
C TYR A 181 -38.21 21.76 -31.41
N GLN A 182 -38.34 20.53 -30.92
CA GLN A 182 -39.48 19.66 -31.25
C GLN A 182 -40.79 20.16 -30.62
N LEU A 183 -40.73 20.72 -29.40
CA LEU A 183 -41.89 21.24 -28.67
C LEU A 183 -42.36 22.61 -29.18
N ASN A 184 -41.44 23.54 -29.46
CA ASN A 184 -41.76 24.95 -29.77
C ASN A 184 -40.92 25.57 -30.90
N GLY A 185 -40.08 24.81 -31.62
CA GLY A 185 -39.18 25.36 -32.63
C GLY A 185 -39.89 26.06 -33.80
N THR A 186 -41.07 25.58 -34.20
CA THR A 186 -41.89 26.23 -35.24
C THR A 186 -42.53 27.53 -34.77
N GLY A 187 -42.99 27.60 -33.51
CA GLY A 187 -43.51 28.81 -32.89
C GLY A 187 -42.41 29.86 -32.69
N ALA A 188 -41.27 29.43 -32.14
CA ALA A 188 -40.08 30.27 -31.98
C ALA A 188 -39.59 30.85 -33.33
N LEU A 189 -39.55 30.05 -34.40
CA LEU A 189 -39.15 30.52 -35.74
C LEU A 189 -40.16 31.51 -36.36
N GLN A 190 -41.44 31.42 -36.02
CA GLN A 190 -42.47 32.39 -36.45
C GLN A 190 -42.38 33.71 -35.69
N ALA A 191 -42.01 33.66 -34.41
CA ALA A 191 -41.82 34.84 -33.55
C ALA A 191 -40.53 35.63 -33.87
N LEU A 192 -39.58 35.02 -34.59
CA LEU A 192 -38.23 35.54 -34.78
C LEU A 192 -38.16 36.78 -35.70
N PRO A 193 -37.63 37.93 -35.23
CA PRO A 193 -37.36 39.08 -36.10
C PRO A 193 -36.17 38.78 -37.02
N ARG A 194 -36.41 38.77 -38.34
CA ARG A 194 -35.36 38.48 -39.35
C ARG A 194 -34.24 39.53 -39.42
N THR A 195 -34.38 40.65 -38.73
CA THR A 195 -33.42 41.77 -38.68
C THR A 195 -32.64 41.84 -37.38
N ASP A 196 -33.02 41.08 -36.35
CA ASP A 196 -32.36 41.09 -35.04
C ASP A 196 -31.36 39.92 -34.96
N VAL A 197 -30.08 40.24 -35.08
CA VAL A 197 -28.99 39.25 -35.06
C VAL A 197 -28.89 38.57 -33.69
N ALA A 198 -29.17 39.29 -32.59
CA ALA A 198 -29.13 38.72 -31.25
C ALA A 198 -30.28 37.72 -31.04
N ALA A 199 -31.48 38.01 -31.57
CA ALA A 199 -32.59 37.06 -31.54
C ALA A 199 -32.27 35.77 -32.31
N VAL A 200 -31.61 35.89 -33.48
CA VAL A 200 -31.13 34.74 -34.26
C VAL A 200 -30.08 33.93 -33.48
N GLU A 201 -29.14 34.60 -32.80
CA GLU A 201 -28.14 33.93 -31.96
C GLU A 201 -28.80 33.14 -30.82
N VAL A 202 -29.70 33.77 -30.06
CA VAL A 202 -30.52 33.12 -29.01
C VAL A 202 -31.35 31.96 -29.58
N PHE A 203 -31.90 32.08 -30.78
CA PHE A 203 -32.62 30.97 -31.43
C PHE A 203 -31.71 29.79 -31.78
N THR A 204 -30.43 30.00 -32.11
CA THR A 204 -29.49 28.89 -32.38
C THR A 204 -28.89 28.30 -31.10
N SER A 205 -28.71 29.13 -30.06
CA SER A 205 -28.18 28.75 -28.76
C SER A 205 -29.04 29.30 -27.62
N PRO A 206 -30.20 28.67 -27.34
CA PRO A 206 -31.15 29.18 -26.36
C PRO A 206 -30.62 29.11 -24.93
N TRP A 207 -29.67 28.22 -24.64
CA TRP A 207 -28.90 28.24 -23.41
C TRP A 207 -27.56 27.52 -23.54
N THR A 208 -26.67 27.85 -22.60
CA THR A 208 -25.43 27.12 -22.30
C THR A 208 -25.59 26.42 -20.95
N LEU A 209 -25.06 25.21 -20.81
CA LEU A 209 -25.07 24.51 -19.52
C LEU A 209 -24.02 25.13 -18.60
N THR A 210 -24.45 25.67 -17.46
CA THR A 210 -23.53 26.30 -16.49
C THR A 210 -23.17 25.33 -15.37
N ALA A 211 -21.87 25.18 -15.11
CA ALA A 211 -21.35 24.36 -14.02
C ALA A 211 -21.05 25.20 -12.77
N VAL A 212 -21.59 24.79 -11.63
CA VAL A 212 -21.25 25.30 -10.29
C VAL A 212 -20.51 24.18 -9.55
N ASP A 213 -19.18 24.19 -9.67
CA ASP A 213 -18.33 23.24 -8.97
C ASP A 213 -18.04 23.71 -7.55
N ILE A 214 -18.33 22.86 -6.58
CA ILE A 214 -18.08 23.08 -5.15
C ILE A 214 -16.57 23.15 -4.86
N GLN A 215 -15.75 22.32 -5.52
CA GLN A 215 -14.31 22.30 -5.30
C GLN A 215 -13.54 21.94 -6.58
N PRO A 216 -13.13 22.94 -7.38
CA PRO A 216 -12.27 22.75 -8.53
C PRO A 216 -10.92 22.12 -8.17
N THR A 217 -10.52 21.13 -8.97
CA THR A 217 -9.32 20.29 -8.82
C THR A 217 -8.44 20.35 -10.08
N ILE A 218 -8.05 21.54 -10.51
CA ILE A 218 -7.37 21.83 -11.81
C ILE A 218 -6.01 21.12 -12.08
N GLN A 219 -5.59 20.20 -11.23
CA GLN A 219 -4.34 19.45 -11.38
C GLN A 219 -4.51 18.34 -12.42
N GLY A 220 -3.66 18.28 -13.46
CA GLY A 220 -3.74 17.24 -14.50
C GLY A 220 -3.40 15.81 -14.03
N SER A 221 -2.90 15.63 -12.81
CA SER A 221 -2.43 14.35 -12.26
C SER A 221 -3.28 13.83 -11.09
N ARG A 222 -4.60 14.14 -11.07
CA ARG A 222 -5.56 13.74 -10.02
C ARG A 222 -5.43 12.26 -9.63
N LEU A 223 -5.38 11.38 -10.63
CA LEU A 223 -5.23 9.93 -10.45
C LEU A 223 -3.93 9.54 -9.71
N ILE A 224 -2.82 10.24 -9.96
CA ILE A 224 -1.52 9.98 -9.32
C ILE A 224 -1.60 10.29 -7.82
N TYR A 225 -2.15 11.45 -7.45
CA TYR A 225 -2.31 11.84 -6.05
C TYR A 225 -3.30 10.93 -5.31
N ASN A 226 -4.37 10.50 -5.99
CA ASN A 226 -5.39 9.63 -5.40
C ASN A 226 -4.98 8.16 -5.29
N THR A 227 -4.00 7.67 -6.06
CA THR A 227 -3.67 6.22 -6.09
C THR A 227 -2.19 5.91 -5.82
N LEU A 228 -1.27 6.55 -6.55
CA LEU A 228 0.17 6.27 -6.44
C LEU A 228 0.76 6.76 -5.11
N VAL A 229 0.25 7.85 -4.53
CA VAL A 229 0.69 8.32 -3.20
C VAL A 229 0.38 7.26 -2.12
N PHE A 230 -0.81 6.65 -2.14
CA PHE A 230 -1.17 5.56 -1.22
C PHE A 230 -0.23 4.36 -1.37
N ILE A 231 0.08 3.97 -2.61
CA ILE A 231 1.04 2.88 -2.90
C ILE A 231 2.43 3.21 -2.33
N LEU A 232 2.93 4.43 -2.57
CA LEU A 232 4.24 4.87 -2.11
C LEU A 232 4.34 4.90 -0.58
N ILE A 233 3.28 5.31 0.13
CA ILE A 233 3.21 5.25 1.60
C ILE A 233 3.32 3.79 2.09
N LEU A 234 2.54 2.86 1.52
CA LEU A 234 2.61 1.45 1.92
C LEU A 234 3.98 0.81 1.64
N ILE A 235 4.63 1.20 0.54
CA ILE A 235 5.95 0.69 0.15
C ILE A 235 7.08 1.26 1.03
N GLN A 236 7.09 2.57 1.31
CA GLN A 236 8.12 3.16 2.18
C GLN A 236 8.06 2.57 3.60
N ASP A 237 6.85 2.41 4.14
CA ASP A 237 6.61 1.85 5.47
C ASP A 237 7.11 0.39 5.54
N PHE A 238 6.85 -0.41 4.50
CA PHE A 238 7.39 -1.77 4.40
C PHE A 238 8.92 -1.81 4.33
N PHE A 239 9.56 -0.95 3.54
CA PHE A 239 11.03 -0.93 3.41
C PHE A 239 11.71 -0.49 4.71
N PHE A 240 11.16 0.50 5.42
CA PHE A 240 11.70 0.89 6.71
C PHE A 240 11.47 -0.19 7.78
N LEU A 241 10.29 -0.81 7.83
CA LEU A 241 10.00 -1.96 8.68
C LEU A 241 10.99 -3.12 8.44
N GLY A 242 11.28 -3.44 7.18
CA GLY A 242 12.26 -4.45 6.79
C GLY A 242 13.67 -4.10 7.27
N THR A 243 14.07 -2.83 7.14
CA THR A 243 15.36 -2.30 7.63
C THR A 243 15.48 -2.43 9.15
N VAL A 244 14.45 -1.98 9.89
CA VAL A 244 14.39 -2.08 11.36
C VAL A 244 14.46 -3.55 11.79
N ASN A 245 13.66 -4.43 11.20
CA ASN A 245 13.66 -5.86 11.54
C ASN A 245 15.02 -6.52 11.22
N GLY A 246 15.70 -6.11 10.14
CA GLY A 246 17.05 -6.54 9.81
C GLY A 246 18.10 -6.11 10.85
N LEU A 247 18.07 -4.85 11.28
CA LEU A 247 18.97 -4.33 12.34
C LEU A 247 18.77 -5.07 13.67
N TYR A 248 17.51 -5.33 14.06
CA TYR A 248 17.20 -6.09 15.27
C TYR A 248 17.80 -7.51 15.26
N ALA A 249 17.84 -8.16 14.08
CA ALA A 249 18.46 -9.47 13.90
C ALA A 249 20.00 -9.37 13.91
N GLN A 250 20.59 -8.49 13.10
CA GLN A 250 22.05 -8.34 12.98
C GLN A 250 22.73 -7.99 14.32
N LEU A 251 22.12 -7.10 15.10
CA LEU A 251 22.65 -6.65 16.40
C LEU A 251 22.30 -7.60 17.56
N ASN A 252 21.54 -8.67 17.30
CA ASN A 252 21.02 -9.63 18.28
C ASN A 252 20.25 -8.96 19.45
N LEU A 253 19.51 -7.90 19.14
CA LEU A 253 18.81 -7.08 20.15
C LEU A 253 17.66 -7.83 20.83
N TRP A 254 17.03 -8.80 20.14
CA TRP A 254 15.97 -9.65 20.70
C TRP A 254 16.39 -10.42 21.96
N MET A 255 17.69 -10.69 22.12
CA MET A 255 18.28 -11.37 23.29
C MET A 255 18.85 -10.42 24.34
N LYS A 256 19.19 -9.18 23.96
CA LYS A 256 19.90 -8.21 24.81
C LYS A 256 18.97 -7.22 25.52
N LEU A 257 17.82 -6.90 24.91
CA LEU A 257 16.89 -5.88 25.41
C LEU A 257 15.63 -6.51 26.01
N SER A 258 15.13 -5.87 27.07
CA SER A 258 13.85 -6.28 27.67
C SER A 258 12.68 -5.98 26.71
N PRO A 259 11.71 -6.92 26.53
CA PRO A 259 10.61 -6.75 25.57
C PRO A 259 9.82 -5.45 25.74
N LYS A 260 9.59 -5.01 26.99
CA LYS A 260 8.88 -3.75 27.29
C LYS A 260 9.55 -2.52 26.67
N ARG A 261 10.87 -2.37 26.86
CA ARG A 261 11.64 -1.24 26.28
C ARG A 261 11.65 -1.32 24.75
N MET A 262 11.70 -2.54 24.20
CA MET A 262 11.68 -2.78 22.77
C MET A 262 10.32 -2.45 22.13
N VAL A 263 9.20 -2.73 22.80
CA VAL A 263 7.86 -2.25 22.38
C VAL A 263 7.85 -0.72 22.32
N THR A 264 8.21 -0.04 23.42
CA THR A 264 8.20 1.44 23.48
C THR A 264 9.08 2.06 22.40
N PHE A 265 10.31 1.56 22.23
CA PHE A 265 11.22 2.09 21.19
C PHE A 265 10.68 1.83 19.77
N ARG A 266 10.11 0.66 19.49
CA ARG A 266 9.52 0.37 18.16
C ARG A 266 8.33 1.25 17.86
N LEU A 267 7.44 1.48 18.83
CA LEU A 267 6.27 2.36 18.65
C LEU A 267 6.67 3.84 18.46
N LEU A 268 7.67 4.31 19.21
CA LEU A 268 8.22 5.66 19.01
C LEU A 268 8.90 5.80 17.64
N LEU A 269 9.63 4.77 17.21
CA LEU A 269 10.33 4.76 15.92
C LEU A 269 9.36 4.65 14.74
N SER A 270 8.29 3.86 14.84
CA SER A 270 7.23 3.81 13.83
C SER A 270 6.50 5.14 13.73
N ALA A 271 6.05 5.70 14.85
CA ALA A 271 5.36 6.98 14.89
C ALA A 271 6.22 8.11 14.32
N ALA A 272 7.50 8.19 14.69
CA ALA A 272 8.41 9.21 14.17
C ALA A 272 8.70 9.05 12.67
N TYR A 273 8.91 7.81 12.19
CA TYR A 273 9.15 7.56 10.77
C TYR A 273 7.93 7.91 9.92
N THR A 274 6.74 7.43 10.30
CA THR A 274 5.52 7.70 9.52
C THR A 274 5.10 9.16 9.62
N PHE A 275 5.41 9.88 10.71
CA PHE A 275 5.16 11.32 10.86
C PHE A 275 6.01 12.18 9.91
N VAL A 276 7.28 11.82 9.73
CA VAL A 276 8.15 12.46 8.75
C VAL A 276 7.78 12.04 7.32
N GLY A 277 7.51 10.75 7.09
CA GLY A 277 7.11 10.23 5.77
C GLY A 277 5.78 10.82 5.28
N SER A 278 4.80 11.00 6.17
CA SER A 278 3.54 11.69 5.86
C SER A 278 3.74 13.19 5.64
N LEU A 279 4.68 13.84 6.34
CA LEU A 279 5.04 15.23 6.09
C LEU A 279 5.69 15.40 4.71
N CYS A 280 6.54 14.45 4.29
CA CYS A 280 7.10 14.44 2.94
C CYS A 280 6.00 14.25 1.88
N ALA A 281 5.03 13.35 2.10
CA ALA A 281 3.92 13.13 1.17
C ALA A 281 2.98 14.36 1.07
N ALA A 282 2.46 14.82 2.22
CA ALA A 282 1.59 16.00 2.29
C ALA A 282 2.31 17.28 1.81
N GLY A 283 3.58 17.45 2.19
CA GLY A 283 4.44 18.55 1.75
C GLY A 283 4.69 18.54 0.24
N SER A 284 4.80 17.35 -0.38
CA SER A 284 4.93 17.23 -1.84
C SER A 284 3.63 17.61 -2.56
N ILE A 285 2.48 17.09 -2.10
CA ILE A 285 1.16 17.49 -2.61
C ILE A 285 0.99 19.02 -2.48
N TRP A 286 1.38 19.58 -1.34
CA TRP A 286 1.27 21.01 -1.04
C TRP A 286 2.21 21.88 -1.89
N ALA A 287 3.42 21.41 -2.19
CA ALA A 287 4.40 22.15 -2.99
C ALA A 287 4.00 22.22 -4.49
N PHE A 288 3.42 21.15 -5.03
CA PHE A 288 3.05 21.05 -6.44
C PHE A 288 1.61 21.47 -6.76
N ARG A 289 0.87 22.04 -5.79
CA ARG A 289 -0.56 22.35 -5.89
C ARG A 289 -0.99 23.50 -6.82
N LYS A 290 -0.21 23.86 -7.84
CA LYS A 290 -0.37 25.11 -8.61
C LYS A 290 -1.84 25.38 -9.02
N GLY A 291 -2.43 26.44 -8.46
CA GLY A 291 -3.81 26.89 -8.72
C GLY A 291 -4.93 26.04 -8.09
N TRP A 292 -4.59 25.05 -7.24
CA TRP A 292 -5.55 24.39 -6.36
C TRP A 292 -5.71 25.20 -5.07
N HIS A 293 -6.93 25.67 -4.80
CA HIS A 293 -7.24 26.64 -3.75
C HIS A 293 -7.38 26.03 -2.34
N VAL A 294 -6.42 25.20 -1.93
CA VAL A 294 -6.38 24.62 -0.57
C VAL A 294 -5.53 25.46 0.42
N ASN A 295 -6.02 25.54 1.66
CA ASN A 295 -5.54 26.39 2.73
C ASN A 295 -4.64 25.67 3.76
N GLY A 296 -4.00 26.43 4.65
CA GLY A 296 -3.03 25.89 5.63
C GLY A 296 -3.64 24.93 6.65
N ASN A 297 -4.93 25.05 6.97
CA ASN A 297 -5.62 24.12 7.87
C ASN A 297 -5.83 22.77 7.15
N GLN A 298 -6.25 22.80 5.88
CA GLN A 298 -6.38 21.61 5.04
C GLN A 298 -5.04 20.88 4.85
N PHE A 299 -3.91 21.62 4.78
CA PHE A 299 -2.58 21.01 4.80
C PHE A 299 -2.31 20.20 6.07
N VAL A 300 -2.52 20.80 7.26
CA VAL A 300 -2.27 20.12 8.55
C VAL A 300 -3.21 18.93 8.72
N LEU A 301 -4.49 19.06 8.36
CA LEU A 301 -5.45 17.95 8.40
C LEU A 301 -5.05 16.82 7.44
N THR A 302 -4.64 17.15 6.20
CA THR A 302 -4.13 16.18 5.21
C THR A 302 -2.91 15.43 5.77
N TRP A 303 -1.98 16.16 6.38
CA TRP A 303 -0.78 15.56 6.99
C TRP A 303 -1.14 14.60 8.14
N MET A 304 -2.01 15.01 9.06
CA MET A 304 -2.42 14.18 10.21
C MET A 304 -3.24 12.95 9.77
N ALA A 305 -4.07 13.06 8.74
CA ALA A 305 -4.80 11.94 8.17
C ALA A 305 -3.85 10.93 7.49
N ILE A 306 -2.90 11.40 6.68
CA ILE A 306 -1.87 10.56 6.06
C ILE A 306 -0.94 9.96 7.11
N TRP A 307 -0.63 10.66 8.21
CA TRP A 307 0.15 10.14 9.33
C TRP A 307 -0.55 8.95 10.01
N LEU A 308 -1.83 9.10 10.36
CA LEU A 308 -2.63 8.04 10.97
C LEU A 308 -2.68 6.80 10.04
N PHE A 309 -2.92 7.02 8.75
CA PHE A 309 -2.89 5.95 7.75
C PHE A 309 -1.52 5.28 7.59
N GLY A 310 -0.42 6.04 7.59
CA GLY A 310 0.93 5.48 7.56
C GLY A 310 1.22 4.66 8.83
N HIS A 311 0.88 5.18 10.01
CA HIS A 311 1.13 4.51 11.28
C HIS A 311 0.36 3.18 11.40
N LEU A 312 -0.94 3.17 11.13
CA LEU A 312 -1.74 1.94 11.21
C LEU A 312 -1.26 0.90 10.19
N ASN A 313 -0.83 1.32 8.99
CA ASN A 313 -0.30 0.39 8.00
C ASN A 313 1.08 -0.12 8.40
N PHE A 314 1.97 0.72 8.92
CA PHE A 314 3.26 0.27 9.46
C PHE A 314 3.06 -0.82 10.54
N LEU A 315 2.11 -0.61 11.46
CA LEU A 315 1.76 -1.60 12.49
C LEU A 315 1.16 -2.87 11.86
N THR A 316 0.24 -2.75 10.90
CA THR A 316 -0.39 -3.89 10.20
C THR A 316 0.65 -4.73 9.44
N LEU A 317 1.61 -4.08 8.77
CA LEU A 317 2.73 -4.74 8.11
C LEU A 317 3.68 -5.37 9.13
N ASP A 318 3.89 -4.78 10.30
CA ASP A 318 4.65 -5.42 11.38
C ASP A 318 3.97 -6.71 11.84
N VAL A 319 2.63 -6.72 11.99
CA VAL A 319 1.84 -7.94 12.25
C VAL A 319 2.11 -8.99 11.18
N PHE A 320 2.09 -8.67 9.88
CA PHE A 320 2.45 -9.65 8.84
C PHE A 320 3.87 -10.20 9.02
N THR A 321 4.86 -9.35 9.30
CA THR A 321 6.25 -9.77 9.54
C THR A 321 6.48 -10.53 10.86
N VAL A 322 5.55 -10.49 11.81
CA VAL A 322 5.57 -11.28 13.06
C VAL A 322 4.91 -12.64 12.85
N TRP A 323 3.72 -12.64 12.25
CA TRP A 323 2.79 -13.76 12.32
C TRP A 323 2.91 -14.72 11.13
N LEU A 324 3.39 -14.24 9.97
CA LEU A 324 3.62 -15.06 8.78
C LEU A 324 5.06 -15.59 8.69
N PRO A 325 5.29 -16.77 8.09
CA PRO A 325 6.64 -17.21 7.75
C PRO A 325 7.29 -16.25 6.72
N PRO A 326 8.62 -16.01 6.80
CA PRO A 326 9.32 -15.08 5.92
C PRO A 326 9.01 -15.15 4.41
N PRO A 327 8.89 -16.33 3.75
CA PRO A 327 8.58 -16.38 2.31
C PRO A 327 7.18 -15.87 1.94
N PHE A 328 6.23 -15.84 2.88
CA PHE A 328 4.85 -15.39 2.63
C PHE A 328 4.65 -13.90 2.94
N VAL A 329 5.60 -13.24 3.60
CA VAL A 329 5.50 -11.80 3.92
C VAL A 329 5.34 -10.93 2.66
N PRO A 330 6.11 -11.11 1.57
CA PRO A 330 5.91 -10.33 0.34
C PRO A 330 4.56 -10.62 -0.34
N MET A 331 4.03 -11.84 -0.20
CA MET A 331 2.72 -12.24 -0.73
C MET A 331 1.58 -11.53 0.00
N ALA A 332 1.66 -11.45 1.34
CA ALA A 332 0.70 -10.69 2.14
C ALA A 332 0.80 -9.18 1.88
N LEU A 333 2.01 -8.64 1.72
CA LEU A 333 2.23 -7.24 1.37
C LEU A 333 1.54 -6.87 0.06
N ILE A 334 1.80 -7.59 -1.03
CA ILE A 334 1.21 -7.25 -2.34
C ILE A 334 -0.32 -7.42 -2.31
N THR A 335 -0.83 -8.41 -1.58
CA THR A 335 -2.27 -8.59 -1.35
C THR A 335 -2.86 -7.37 -0.64
N TRP A 336 -2.25 -6.94 0.47
CA TRP A 336 -2.71 -5.81 1.26
C TRP A 336 -2.70 -4.49 0.48
N ILE A 337 -1.64 -4.25 -0.32
CA ILE A 337 -1.55 -3.09 -1.22
C ILE A 337 -2.66 -3.14 -2.26
N VAL A 338 -2.82 -4.25 -2.99
CA VAL A 338 -3.82 -4.35 -4.07
C VAL A 338 -5.24 -4.18 -3.51
N LEU A 339 -5.58 -4.80 -2.39
CA LEU A 339 -6.90 -4.63 -1.77
C LEU A 339 -7.18 -3.15 -1.42
N ASN A 340 -6.25 -2.49 -0.73
CA ASN A 340 -6.37 -1.08 -0.36
C ASN A 340 -6.47 -0.16 -1.58
N VAL A 341 -5.61 -0.33 -2.58
CA VAL A 341 -5.64 0.49 -3.80
C VAL A 341 -6.93 0.29 -4.58
N THR A 342 -7.39 -0.96 -4.71
CA THR A 342 -8.64 -1.27 -5.45
C THR A 342 -9.84 -0.53 -4.84
N SER A 343 -9.86 -0.36 -3.51
CA SER A 343 -10.95 0.33 -2.79
C SER A 343 -11.09 1.83 -3.08
N ILE A 344 -10.12 2.45 -3.78
CA ILE A 344 -10.09 3.89 -4.09
C ILE A 344 -10.05 4.20 -5.59
N LEU A 345 -10.08 3.18 -6.47
CA LEU A 345 -10.08 3.40 -7.92
C LEU A 345 -11.43 3.88 -8.46
N LEU A 346 -12.52 3.45 -7.84
CA LEU A 346 -13.88 3.64 -8.31
C LEU A 346 -14.80 3.86 -7.10
N PRO A 347 -15.84 4.72 -7.18
CA PRO A 347 -16.89 4.77 -6.19
C PRO A 347 -17.67 3.44 -6.16
N PHE A 348 -18.15 3.07 -4.97
CA PHE A 348 -18.75 1.76 -4.75
C PHE A 348 -20.15 1.60 -5.35
N GLU A 349 -20.78 2.72 -5.74
CA GLU A 349 -22.00 2.78 -6.54
C GLU A 349 -21.80 2.21 -7.96
N LEU A 350 -20.59 2.33 -8.52
CA LEU A 350 -20.24 1.79 -9.85
C LEU A 350 -19.60 0.39 -9.80
N SER A 351 -19.19 -0.07 -8.62
CA SER A 351 -18.59 -1.39 -8.43
C SER A 351 -19.67 -2.45 -8.14
N PRO A 352 -19.51 -3.71 -8.58
CA PRO A 352 -20.44 -4.78 -8.21
C PRO A 352 -20.54 -4.94 -6.68
N ALA A 353 -21.75 -5.16 -6.16
CA ALA A 353 -22.05 -5.16 -4.72
C ALA A 353 -21.12 -6.06 -3.86
N PHE A 354 -20.57 -7.14 -4.43
CA PHE A 354 -19.55 -7.96 -3.76
C PHE A 354 -18.36 -7.14 -3.24
N TYR A 355 -17.89 -6.13 -3.97
CA TYR A 355 -16.69 -5.35 -3.61
C TYR A 355 -16.93 -4.32 -2.50
N GLN A 356 -18.19 -4.07 -2.11
CA GLN A 356 -18.54 -3.05 -1.12
C GLN A 356 -18.04 -3.38 0.30
N TRP A 357 -17.61 -4.62 0.59
CA TRP A 357 -16.90 -4.91 1.86
C TRP A 357 -15.65 -4.04 2.05
N ALA A 358 -15.10 -3.51 0.95
CA ALA A 358 -13.95 -2.61 0.94
C ALA A 358 -14.19 -1.26 1.65
N TYR A 359 -15.42 -0.92 2.07
CA TYR A 359 -15.67 0.15 3.05
C TYR A 359 -14.86 -0.04 4.35
N ALA A 360 -14.54 -1.29 4.71
CA ALA A 360 -13.71 -1.60 5.87
C ALA A 360 -12.19 -1.40 5.63
N LEU A 361 -11.74 -1.07 4.42
CA LEU A 361 -10.31 -0.95 4.14
C LEU A 361 -9.77 0.45 4.49
N PRO A 362 -8.61 0.56 5.16
CA PRO A 362 -8.04 1.84 5.58
C PRO A 362 -7.82 2.86 4.45
N ALA A 363 -7.50 2.40 3.23
CA ALA A 363 -7.29 3.33 2.11
C ALA A 363 -8.60 4.01 1.67
N HIS A 364 -9.72 3.29 1.64
CA HIS A 364 -11.03 3.90 1.36
C HIS A 364 -11.39 4.94 2.43
N ALA A 365 -11.23 4.58 3.71
CA ALA A 365 -11.47 5.49 4.82
C ALA A 365 -10.59 6.76 4.74
N LEU A 366 -9.29 6.63 4.48
CA LEU A 366 -8.42 7.79 4.27
C LEU A 366 -8.86 8.61 3.05
N TYR A 367 -9.21 7.97 1.93
CA TYR A 367 -9.61 8.68 0.71
C TYR A 367 -10.84 9.57 0.92
N GLN A 368 -11.84 9.07 1.65
CA GLN A 368 -13.03 9.84 2.01
C GLN A 368 -12.69 11.03 2.93
N ILE A 369 -11.79 10.83 3.89
CA ILE A 369 -11.28 11.90 4.76
C ILE A 369 -10.52 12.96 3.95
N LEU A 370 -9.73 12.56 2.96
CA LEU A 370 -9.02 13.51 2.09
C LEU A 370 -9.98 14.31 1.22
N ILE A 371 -11.01 13.70 0.64
CA ILE A 371 -12.05 14.44 -0.09
C ILE A 371 -12.74 15.46 0.84
N ASP A 372 -13.13 15.05 2.05
CA ASP A 372 -13.80 15.93 3.03
C ASP A 372 -12.93 17.14 3.41
N ILE A 373 -11.66 16.90 3.71
CA ILE A 373 -10.68 17.96 3.98
C ILE A 373 -10.54 18.88 2.76
N TRP A 374 -10.33 18.33 1.57
CA TRP A 374 -10.04 19.12 0.37
C TRP A 374 -11.23 19.90 -0.17
N SER A 375 -12.46 19.38 -0.03
CA SER A 375 -13.72 20.07 -0.38
C SER A 375 -14.25 20.99 0.72
N GLY A 376 -13.53 21.13 1.84
CA GLY A 376 -13.89 22.07 2.91
C GLY A 376 -15.06 21.62 3.78
N GLY A 377 -15.31 20.30 3.88
CA GLY A 377 -16.42 19.70 4.62
C GLY A 377 -17.53 19.12 3.73
N CYS A 378 -17.39 19.19 2.40
CA CYS A 378 -18.36 18.65 1.45
C CYS A 378 -18.09 17.18 1.08
N ASN A 379 -17.85 16.34 2.10
CA ASN A 379 -17.97 14.89 2.05
C ASN A 379 -18.08 14.32 3.49
N PRO A 380 -19.20 14.48 4.22
CA PRO A 380 -19.32 14.23 5.67
C PRO A 380 -19.31 12.74 6.09
N GLN A 381 -18.48 11.93 5.45
CA GLN A 381 -18.26 10.50 5.67
C GLN A 381 -17.29 10.20 6.84
N LEU A 382 -16.80 11.25 7.52
CA LEU A 382 -15.87 11.18 8.64
C LEU A 382 -16.37 10.26 9.78
N GLY A 383 -17.69 10.18 9.96
CA GLY A 383 -18.35 9.40 11.02
C GLY A 383 -18.12 7.89 10.96
N TYR A 384 -17.87 7.30 9.79
CA TYR A 384 -17.45 5.89 9.68
C TYR A 384 -15.95 5.75 9.37
N ALA A 385 -15.38 6.69 8.61
CA ALA A 385 -14.00 6.61 8.15
C ALA A 385 -12.99 6.63 9.32
N LEU A 386 -13.15 7.55 10.30
CA LEU A 386 -12.26 7.59 11.46
C LEU A 386 -12.32 6.32 12.32
N PRO A 387 -13.51 5.80 12.71
CA PRO A 387 -13.61 4.51 13.40
C PRO A 387 -12.90 3.35 12.69
N VAL A 388 -12.97 3.27 11.35
CA VAL A 388 -12.22 2.23 10.59
C VAL A 388 -10.71 2.39 10.78
N LEU A 389 -10.16 3.60 10.61
CA LEU A 389 -8.72 3.83 10.81
C LEU A 389 -8.29 3.50 12.26
N PHE A 390 -9.04 3.95 13.26
CA PHE A 390 -8.74 3.66 14.66
C PHE A 390 -8.89 2.19 15.05
N ALA A 391 -9.83 1.45 14.44
CA ALA A 391 -9.97 0.01 14.66
C ALA A 391 -8.72 -0.75 14.16
N TYR A 392 -8.18 -0.39 13.00
CA TYR A 392 -6.93 -0.97 12.49
C TYR A 392 -5.70 -0.54 13.31
N GLU A 393 -5.61 0.72 13.71
CA GLU A 393 -4.56 1.23 14.59
C GLU A 393 -4.52 0.45 15.91
N LEU A 394 -5.64 0.37 16.64
CA LEU A 394 -5.70 -0.29 17.95
C LEU A 394 -5.47 -1.81 17.89
N SER A 395 -6.04 -2.48 16.88
CA SER A 395 -5.86 -3.92 16.71
C SER A 395 -4.43 -4.28 16.30
N SER A 396 -3.85 -3.53 15.35
CA SER A 396 -2.47 -3.76 14.91
C SER A 396 -1.43 -3.35 15.94
N LEU A 397 -1.68 -2.28 16.72
CA LEU A 397 -0.85 -1.91 17.89
C LEU A 397 -0.82 -3.05 18.90
N THR A 398 -1.99 -3.60 19.25
CA THR A 398 -2.09 -4.72 20.20
C THR A 398 -1.36 -5.97 19.68
N LEU A 399 -1.56 -6.33 18.42
CA LEU A 399 -0.93 -7.50 17.79
C LEU A 399 0.58 -7.33 17.56
N SER A 400 1.07 -6.12 17.27
CA SER A 400 2.51 -5.81 17.19
C SER A 400 3.15 -5.88 18.58
N CYS A 401 2.50 -5.34 19.63
CA CYS A 401 2.97 -5.43 21.01
C CYS A 401 3.14 -6.90 21.45
N ILE A 402 2.11 -7.74 21.24
CA ILE A 402 2.20 -9.20 21.49
C ILE A 402 3.29 -9.83 20.61
N GLY A 403 3.40 -9.38 19.36
CA GLY A 403 4.41 -9.82 18.40
C GLY A 403 5.86 -9.60 18.84
N VAL A 404 6.15 -8.52 19.55
CA VAL A 404 7.48 -8.27 20.14
C VAL A 404 7.82 -9.33 21.19
N TYR A 405 6.88 -9.67 22.10
CA TYR A 405 7.09 -10.76 23.06
C TYR A 405 7.30 -12.11 22.36
N ARG A 406 6.50 -12.40 21.32
CA ARG A 406 6.65 -13.62 20.50
C ARG A 406 8.02 -13.70 19.84
N ARG A 407 8.52 -12.60 19.26
CA ARG A 407 9.85 -12.55 18.62
C ARG A 407 10.98 -12.74 19.63
N SER A 408 10.94 -12.07 20.79
CA SER A 408 11.92 -12.29 21.86
C SER A 408 11.93 -13.73 22.35
N HIS A 409 10.76 -14.34 22.57
CA HIS A 409 10.65 -15.74 22.97
C HIS A 409 11.26 -16.69 21.92
N LEU A 410 10.90 -16.53 20.64
CA LEU A 410 11.43 -17.36 19.56
C LEU A 410 12.95 -17.19 19.38
N ALA A 411 13.49 -15.97 19.53
CA ALA A 411 14.93 -15.72 19.49
C ALA A 411 15.67 -16.42 20.64
N PHE A 412 15.10 -16.41 21.85
CA PHE A 412 15.70 -17.09 23.00
C PHE A 412 15.70 -18.62 22.82
N VAL A 413 14.58 -19.20 22.40
CA VAL A 413 14.46 -20.64 22.11
C VAL A 413 15.41 -21.08 20.98
N ALA A 414 15.59 -20.25 19.94
CA ALA A 414 16.55 -20.52 18.87
C ALA A 414 17.99 -20.56 19.41
N ASN A 415 18.40 -19.59 20.22
CA ASN A 415 19.73 -19.55 20.84
C ASN A 415 19.98 -20.75 21.77
N GLU A 416 19.01 -21.13 22.62
CA GLU A 416 19.14 -22.35 23.45
C GLU A 416 19.28 -23.63 22.60
N GLY A 417 18.66 -23.67 21.41
CA GLY A 417 18.81 -24.77 20.46
C GLY A 417 20.16 -24.79 19.76
N GLU A 418 20.77 -23.63 19.49
CA GLU A 418 22.13 -23.53 18.94
C GLU A 418 23.19 -23.89 19.99
N GLU A 419 23.02 -23.43 21.24
CA GLU A 419 23.88 -23.78 22.37
C GLU A 419 23.90 -25.31 22.63
N LYS A 420 22.73 -25.97 22.59
CA LYS A 420 22.63 -27.45 22.72
C LYS A 420 23.36 -28.18 21.58
N LYS A 421 23.13 -27.78 20.33
CA LYS A 421 23.85 -28.37 19.17
C LYS A 421 25.35 -28.17 19.24
N LEU A 422 25.81 -27.02 19.74
CA LEU A 422 27.23 -26.76 19.96
C LEU A 422 27.80 -27.71 21.04
N GLN A 423 27.07 -27.91 22.15
CA GLN A 423 27.44 -28.86 23.19
C GLN A 423 27.48 -30.31 22.67
N GLU A 424 26.49 -30.74 21.89
CA GLU A 424 26.44 -32.05 21.23
C GLU A 424 27.62 -32.25 20.26
N CYS A 425 27.93 -31.26 19.42
CA CYS A 425 29.10 -31.30 18.53
C CYS A 425 30.43 -31.40 19.31
N ILE A 426 30.58 -30.66 20.41
CA ILE A 426 31.77 -30.73 21.27
C ILE A 426 31.89 -32.13 21.89
N ALA A 427 30.79 -32.68 22.43
CA ALA A 427 30.76 -34.02 23.01
C ALA A 427 31.10 -35.12 21.98
N ALA A 428 30.53 -35.05 20.78
CA ALA A 428 30.83 -36.00 19.70
C ALA A 428 32.30 -35.93 19.25
N THR A 429 32.87 -34.73 19.12
CA THR A 429 34.28 -34.52 18.74
C THR A 429 35.26 -35.03 19.80
N LEU A 430 34.81 -35.15 21.05
CA LEU A 430 35.60 -35.74 22.14
C LEU A 430 35.49 -37.27 22.11
N ALA A 431 34.28 -37.82 21.97
CA ALA A 431 34.06 -39.27 21.86
C ALA A 431 34.84 -39.90 20.69
N GLU A 432 34.87 -39.26 19.52
CA GLU A 432 35.66 -39.72 18.36
C GLU A 432 37.19 -39.68 18.59
N LYS A 433 37.66 -38.96 19.63
CA LYS A 433 39.09 -38.88 20.01
C LYS A 433 39.46 -39.73 21.22
N ASP A 434 38.48 -40.34 21.87
CA ASP A 434 38.67 -41.23 23.01
C ASP A 434 38.44 -42.71 22.63
N GLU A 435 38.12 -43.02 21.37
CA GLU A 435 38.30 -44.39 20.84
C GLU A 435 39.80 -44.77 20.86
N PRO A 436 40.20 -45.83 21.59
CA PRO A 436 41.59 -46.24 21.63
C PRO A 436 41.99 -46.90 20.30
N ALA A 437 43.22 -46.63 19.85
CA ALA A 437 43.79 -47.24 18.66
C ALA A 437 43.99 -48.77 18.84
N VAL A 438 42.97 -49.55 18.49
CA VAL A 438 42.99 -51.02 18.55
C VAL A 438 42.52 -51.62 17.21
N LEU A 439 43.39 -51.53 16.19
CA LEU A 439 43.56 -52.63 15.24
C LEU A 439 44.90 -52.56 14.49
N GLU A 440 46.01 -52.72 15.22
CA GLU A 440 47.25 -53.19 14.61
C GLU A 440 47.04 -54.67 14.22
N LYS A 441 46.60 -54.92 12.99
CA LYS A 441 46.42 -56.29 12.47
C LYS A 441 47.64 -56.72 11.68
N SER A 442 48.46 -57.52 12.34
CA SER A 442 49.60 -58.23 11.77
C SER A 442 49.21 -59.07 10.55
N THR A 443 50.09 -59.09 9.55
CA THR A 443 50.06 -60.05 8.43
C THR A 443 51.40 -60.79 8.42
N PRO A 444 51.42 -62.13 8.37
CA PRO A 444 52.65 -62.90 8.55
C PRO A 444 53.55 -62.94 7.32
N ARG A 445 54.84 -63.10 7.60
CA ARG A 445 55.97 -63.30 6.67
C ARG A 445 55.82 -64.57 5.82
N ARG A 446 56.23 -64.51 4.55
CA ARG A 446 56.66 -65.67 3.78
C ARG A 446 57.78 -65.24 2.82
N GLU A 447 58.82 -66.05 2.73
CA GLU A 447 59.92 -65.92 1.74
C GLU A 447 59.39 -66.12 0.29
N ASP A 448 60.10 -65.83 -0.82
CA ASP A 448 61.56 -65.80 -1.02
C ASP A 448 62.00 -65.02 -2.30
N GLU A 449 63.31 -65.05 -2.60
CA GLU A 449 64.01 -64.81 -3.89
C GLU A 449 64.33 -63.37 -4.41
N ALA A 450 65.60 -63.00 -4.12
CA ALA A 450 66.72 -62.87 -5.09
C ALA A 450 66.98 -61.57 -5.90
N GLY A 451 68.22 -61.07 -5.73
CA GLY A 451 68.99 -60.23 -6.67
C GLY A 451 68.69 -58.73 -6.67
N GLU A 452 69.62 -57.83 -6.98
CA GLU A 452 71.10 -57.85 -7.02
C GLU A 452 71.55 -56.36 -7.18
N GLY A 453 72.82 -56.02 -6.91
CA GLY A 453 73.42 -54.79 -7.48
C GLY A 453 73.62 -53.57 -6.56
N ALA A 454 74.84 -53.48 -6.00
CA ALA A 454 75.71 -52.30 -5.98
C ALA A 454 75.22 -50.96 -5.35
N ALA A 455 75.81 -50.66 -4.18
CA ALA A 455 76.26 -49.31 -3.80
C ALA A 455 77.65 -49.04 -4.46
N PRO A 456 78.44 -47.99 -4.11
CA PRO A 456 78.23 -46.86 -3.19
C PRO A 456 78.71 -45.49 -3.78
N THR A 457 79.13 -44.57 -2.89
CA THR A 457 80.01 -43.37 -3.08
C THR A 457 79.37 -42.05 -3.58
N ASP A 458 79.81 -40.83 -3.21
CA ASP A 458 80.51 -40.23 -2.03
C ASP A 458 80.52 -38.67 -2.20
N GLU A 459 80.92 -37.75 -1.29
CA GLU A 459 81.51 -37.79 0.08
C GLU A 459 81.14 -36.50 0.91
N GLU A 460 81.75 -36.35 2.09
CA GLU A 460 82.01 -35.20 3.02
C GLU A 460 81.56 -33.72 2.74
N GLY A 461 81.33 -32.88 3.77
CA GLY A 461 81.54 -33.09 5.22
C GLY A 461 81.05 -31.97 6.19
N THR A 462 81.23 -32.25 7.50
CA THR A 462 81.66 -31.38 8.65
C THR A 462 81.45 -29.85 8.60
N LEU A 463 81.15 -29.06 9.66
CA LEU A 463 80.93 -29.13 11.13
C LEU A 463 80.33 -27.74 11.56
N GLU A 464 79.69 -27.44 12.71
CA GLU A 464 79.18 -28.14 13.90
C GLU A 464 78.04 -27.30 14.56
N SER A 465 77.33 -27.88 15.55
CA SER A 465 76.66 -27.26 16.73
C SER A 465 75.63 -26.12 16.59
N GLY A 466 74.39 -26.41 17.04
CA GLY A 466 73.33 -25.42 17.21
C GLY A 466 71.96 -26.00 17.60
N VAL A 467 71.86 -26.63 18.77
CA VAL A 467 70.57 -27.15 19.29
C VAL A 467 69.63 -26.00 19.65
N PRO A 468 68.37 -26.04 19.20
CA PRO A 468 67.28 -25.91 20.18
C PRO A 468 66.27 -27.06 20.12
N MET A 469 65.99 -27.57 21.30
CA MET A 469 65.00 -28.59 21.64
C MET A 469 63.64 -28.35 20.96
N ARG A 470 63.25 -29.25 20.05
CA ARG A 470 61.91 -29.26 19.42
C ARG A 470 60.88 -29.55 20.51
N ARG A 471 60.13 -28.53 20.96
CA ARG A 471 59.06 -28.69 21.97
C ARG A 471 58.13 -29.83 21.57
N LEU A 472 58.17 -30.93 22.31
CA LEU A 472 57.12 -31.94 22.29
C LEU A 472 55.82 -31.23 22.68
N ARG A 473 54.86 -31.15 21.76
CA ARG A 473 53.53 -30.66 22.08
C ARG A 473 52.83 -31.78 22.85
N THR A 474 52.87 -31.71 24.17
CA THR A 474 52.20 -32.65 25.07
C THR A 474 50.76 -32.83 24.61
N ILE A 475 50.39 -34.08 24.35
CA ILE A 475 49.00 -34.47 24.12
C ILE A 475 48.33 -34.31 25.49
N PRO A 476 47.34 -33.41 25.66
CA PRO A 476 46.69 -33.26 26.94
C PRO A 476 46.01 -34.58 27.30
N THR A 477 46.26 -35.03 28.52
CA THR A 477 45.69 -36.25 29.10
C THR A 477 44.18 -36.14 29.16
N SER A 478 43.47 -37.27 29.21
CA SER A 478 41.99 -37.29 29.25
C SER A 478 41.46 -36.41 30.39
N THR A 479 42.10 -36.46 31.57
CA THR A 479 41.78 -35.62 32.73
C THR A 479 41.90 -34.11 32.45
N GLU A 480 42.96 -33.65 31.79
CA GLU A 480 43.15 -32.23 31.44
C GLU A 480 42.11 -31.75 30.41
N ARG A 481 41.67 -32.65 29.50
CA ARG A 481 40.57 -32.35 28.56
C ARG A 481 39.23 -32.28 29.26
N GLN A 482 38.95 -33.23 30.16
CA GLN A 482 37.76 -33.23 31.01
C GLN A 482 37.69 -31.92 31.81
N GLU A 483 38.81 -31.48 32.39
CA GLU A 483 38.89 -30.23 33.13
C GLU A 483 38.69 -29.00 32.24
N LEU A 484 39.21 -29.00 31.00
CA LEU A 484 38.96 -27.95 30.02
C LEU A 484 37.48 -27.86 29.64
N VAL A 485 36.82 -29.01 29.45
CA VAL A 485 35.37 -29.09 29.17
C VAL A 485 34.56 -28.60 30.37
N ASP A 486 34.89 -29.03 31.59
CA ASP A 486 34.27 -28.52 32.80
C ASP A 486 34.50 -27.02 32.99
N ARG A 487 35.65 -26.49 32.56
CA ARG A 487 35.98 -25.06 32.63
C ARG A 487 35.19 -24.26 31.59
N ILE A 488 35.04 -24.77 30.36
CA ILE A 488 34.18 -24.19 29.32
C ILE A 488 32.70 -24.24 29.74
N THR A 489 32.24 -25.35 30.32
CA THR A 489 30.87 -25.52 30.84
C THR A 489 30.63 -24.63 32.05
N ARG A 490 31.60 -24.48 32.96
CA ARG A 490 31.53 -23.53 34.07
C ARG A 490 31.50 -22.09 33.58
N GLU A 491 32.35 -21.68 32.65
CA GLU A 491 32.34 -20.32 32.08
C GLU A 491 31.05 -20.02 31.29
N THR A 492 30.53 -20.95 30.49
CA THR A 492 29.21 -20.76 29.84
C THR A 492 28.07 -20.70 30.87
N SER A 493 28.11 -21.50 31.94
CA SER A 493 27.13 -21.40 33.04
C SER A 493 27.26 -20.08 33.83
N ARG A 494 28.47 -19.53 33.95
CA ARG A 494 28.78 -18.25 34.58
C ARG A 494 28.25 -17.10 33.74
N LEU A 495 28.53 -17.08 32.43
CA LEU A 495 27.96 -16.13 31.47
C LEU A 495 26.42 -16.18 31.46
N ARG A 496 25.81 -17.37 31.62
CA ARG A 496 24.35 -17.52 31.78
C ARG A 496 23.82 -16.88 33.07
N ARG A 497 24.60 -16.94 34.16
CA ARG A 497 24.30 -16.33 35.46
C ARG A 497 24.50 -14.82 35.45
N GLU A 498 25.56 -14.32 34.82
CA GLU A 498 25.83 -12.89 34.66
C GLU A 498 24.75 -12.23 33.78
N ARG A 499 24.34 -12.86 32.66
CA ARG A 499 23.18 -12.44 31.84
C ARG A 499 21.84 -12.39 32.59
N THR A 500 21.68 -13.12 33.70
CA THR A 500 20.45 -13.08 34.52
C THR A 500 20.53 -12.14 35.72
N VAL A 501 21.73 -11.70 36.11
CA VAL A 501 21.97 -10.87 37.30
C VAL A 501 22.08 -9.37 36.99
N GLU A 502 22.43 -8.96 35.76
CA GLU A 502 22.45 -7.54 35.35
C GLU A 502 21.05 -6.91 35.18
N ARG A 503 20.31 -6.78 36.28
CA ARG A 503 19.11 -5.94 36.38
C ARG A 503 19.49 -4.47 36.61
N GLY A 504 19.99 -3.80 35.58
CA GLY A 504 20.02 -2.34 35.51
C GLY A 504 21.32 -1.77 34.95
N PRO A 505 21.26 -0.81 34.01
CA PRO A 505 22.46 -0.12 33.53
C PRO A 505 22.92 0.92 34.56
N LYS A 506 24.22 0.90 34.88
CA LYS A 506 24.93 2.14 35.23
C LYS A 506 25.27 2.83 33.92
N PHE A 507 24.93 4.12 33.80
CA PHE A 507 25.40 4.95 32.70
C PHE A 507 26.72 5.60 33.10
N ASP A 508 27.83 5.12 32.54
CA ASP A 508 29.03 5.93 32.42
C ASP A 508 28.94 6.72 31.11
N LEU A 509 28.58 7.99 31.21
CA LEU A 509 28.71 8.96 30.13
C LEU A 509 30.17 9.42 30.09
N VAL A 510 30.97 8.78 29.24
CA VAL A 510 32.26 9.35 28.82
C VAL A 510 32.02 10.07 27.49
N GLY A 511 32.12 11.40 27.53
CA GLY A 511 32.26 12.21 26.34
C GLY A 511 33.71 12.62 26.16
N GLU A 512 34.24 12.40 24.95
CA GLU A 512 35.15 13.26 24.20
C GLU A 512 34.76 13.17 22.72
#